data_AF-A0A962X7H4-F1
#
_entry.id   AF-A0A962X7H4-F1
#
_cell.length_a   1.000
_cell.length_b   1.000
_cell.length_c   1.000
_cell.angle_alpha   90.00
_cell.angle_beta   90.00
_cell.angle_gamma   90.00
#
_symmetry.space_group_name_H-M   'P 1'
#
loop_
_entity.id
_entity.type
_entity.pdbx_description
1 polymer ?
#
loop_
_entity_poly.entity_id
_entity_poly.type
_entity_poly.pdbx_seq_one_letter_code
_entity_poly.pdbx_strand_id
1 'polypeptide(L)' 'MRLSDYSLRQIDAAYPQSLDREGLRYLSSQLLADLHEARERLDQGPTNSSRPPSSRAPWERGDRGTQRMMTGYR' A
#
# COMPACT_ATOMS: atom_id res chain seq x y z
N MET A 1 8.57 -7.11 -6.98
CA MET A 1 8.15 -8.26 -6.17
C MET A 1 9.07 -9.43 -6.50
N ARG A 2 9.42 -10.23 -5.50
CA ARG A 2 10.40 -11.32 -5.48
C ARG A 2 9.75 -12.67 -5.73
N LEU A 3 8.52 -12.86 -5.25
CA LEU A 3 7.69 -13.99 -5.61
C LEU A 3 6.94 -13.70 -6.91
N SER A 4 6.86 -14.71 -7.78
CA SER A 4 6.01 -14.64 -8.95
C SER A 4 4.54 -14.78 -8.56
N ASP A 5 3.62 -14.23 -9.38
CA ASP A 5 2.18 -14.39 -9.18
C ASP A 5 1.76 -15.86 -9.14
N TYR A 6 2.40 -16.71 -9.95
CA TYR A 6 2.15 -18.14 -9.97
C TYR A 6 2.54 -18.77 -8.62
N SER A 7 3.74 -18.47 -8.11
CA SER A 7 4.21 -18.96 -6.82
C SER A 7 3.32 -18.50 -5.66
N LEU A 8 2.94 -17.22 -5.64
CA LEU A 8 2.03 -16.65 -4.63
C LEU A 8 0.68 -17.37 -4.59
N ARG A 9 0.12 -17.74 -5.74
CA ARG A 9 -1.15 -18.49 -5.81
C ARG A 9 -1.04 -19.95 -5.38
N GLN A 10 0.15 -20.53 -5.46
CA GLN A 10 0.40 -21.93 -5.09
C GLN A 10 0.74 -22.09 -3.59
N ILE A 11 1.15 -21.01 -2.92
CA ILE A 11 1.39 -21.04 -1.47
C ILE A 11 0.04 -21.15 -0.76
N ASP A 12 -0.21 -22.31 -0.18
CA ASP A 12 -1.35 -22.57 0.70
C ASP A 12 -0.91 -22.69 2.16
N ALA A 13 -1.83 -23.04 3.06
CA ALA A 13 -1.52 -23.22 4.48
C ALA A 13 -0.65 -24.46 4.76
N ALA A 14 -0.58 -25.44 3.85
CA ALA A 14 0.18 -26.67 4.02
C ALA A 14 1.64 -26.51 3.58
N TYR A 15 1.90 -25.66 2.58
CA TYR A 15 3.23 -25.44 2.02
C TYR A 15 4.25 -24.95 3.08
N PRO A 16 3.99 -23.93 3.92
CA PRO A 16 4.91 -23.51 4.98
C PRO A 16 5.20 -24.60 6.02
N GLN A 17 4.28 -25.54 6.23
CA GLN A 17 4.45 -26.64 7.18
C GLN A 17 5.38 -27.73 6.64
N SER A 18 5.51 -27.83 5.32
CA SER A 18 6.43 -28.76 4.66
C SER A 18 7.88 -28.25 4.60
N LEU A 19 8.10 -26.95 4.85
CA LEU A 19 9.42 -26.34 4.79
C LEU A 19 10.21 -26.61 6.07
N ASP A 20 11.51 -26.74 5.91
CA ASP A 20 12.45 -26.71 7.02
C ASP A 20 12.59 -25.28 7.58
N ARG A 21 13.31 -25.13 8.68
CA ARG A 21 13.45 -23.83 9.36
C ARG A 21 14.12 -22.79 8.48
N GLU A 22 15.08 -23.17 7.64
CA GLU A 22 15.77 -22.23 6.75
C GLU A 22 14.87 -21.85 5.57
N GLY A 23 14.20 -22.83 4.96
CA GLY A 23 13.20 -22.59 3.91
C GLY A 23 12.08 -21.66 4.35
N LEU A 24 11.55 -21.85 5.57
CA LEU A 24 10.51 -20.98 6.12
C LEU A 24 11.02 -19.55 6.38
N ARG A 25 12.25 -19.39 6.88
CA ARG A 25 12.87 -18.07 7.07
C ARG A 25 13.07 -17.35 5.74
N TYR A 26 13.54 -18.07 4.73
CA TYR A 26 13.72 -17.52 3.39
C TYR A 26 12.38 -17.07 2.80
N LEU A 27 11.37 -17.95 2.78
CA LEU A 27 10.03 -17.62 2.28
C LEU A 27 9.43 -16.41 3.00
N SER A 28 9.52 -16.38 4.34
CA SER A 28 9.02 -15.26 5.14
C SER A 28 9.70 -13.92 4.77
N SER A 29 11.00 -13.96 4.49
CA SER A 29 11.76 -12.77 4.08
C SER A 29 11.37 -12.28 2.69
N GLN A 30 11.05 -13.19 1.76
CA GLN A 30 10.54 -12.83 0.43
C GLN A 30 9.15 -12.19 0.54
N LEU A 31 8.24 -12.83 1.28
CA LEU A 31 6.87 -12.34 1.51
C LEU A 31 6.87 -10.95 2.16
N LEU A 32 7.72 -10.73 3.17
CA LEU A 32 7.81 -9.45 3.85
C LEU A 32 8.27 -8.33 2.90
N ALA A 33 9.31 -8.58 2.11
CA ALA A 33 9.81 -7.62 1.13
C ALA A 33 8.74 -7.28 0.08
N ASP A 34 7.99 -8.29 -0.38
CA ASP A 34 6.91 -8.10 -1.35
C ASP A 34 5.74 -7.31 -0.78
N LEU A 35 5.40 -7.53 0.49
CA LEU A 35 4.38 -6.76 1.19
C LEU A 35 4.79 -5.29 1.35
N HIS A 36 6.05 -5.03 1.69
CA HIS A 36 6.58 -3.67 1.77
C HIS A 36 6.49 -2.98 0.42
N GLU A 37 6.97 -3.61 -0.65
CA GLU A 37 6.91 -3.04 -2.00
C GLU A 37 5.46 -2.80 -2.46
N ALA A 38 4.55 -3.73 -2.17
CA ALA A 38 3.13 -3.57 -2.49
C ALA A 38 2.50 -2.41 -1.71
N ARG A 39 2.85 -2.26 -0.42
CA ARG A 39 2.40 -1.13 0.41
C ARG A 39 2.94 0.18 -0.14
N GLU A 40 4.22 0.26 -0.44
CA GLU A 40 4.83 1.45 -1.04
C GLU A 40 4.13 1.80 -2.35
N ARG A 41 3.89 0.82 -3.23
CA ARG A 41 3.18 1.05 -4.50
C ARG A 41 1.75 1.56 -4.29
N LEU A 42 1.04 1.07 -3.27
CA LEU A 42 -0.29 1.59 -2.91
C LEU A 42 -0.22 3.02 -2.36
N ASP A 43 0.83 3.34 -1.61
CA ASP A 43 1.07 4.67 -1.06
C ASP A 43 1.55 5.68 -2.12
N GLN A 44 2.04 5.19 -3.28
CA GLN A 44 2.31 5.97 -4.50
C GLN A 44 1.00 6.34 -5.23
N GLY A 45 0.10 7.07 -4.56
CA GLY A 45 -1.05 7.72 -5.17
C GLY A 45 -0.69 9.09 -5.78
N PRO A 46 -1.53 9.69 -6.65
CA PRO A 46 -1.31 11.01 -7.26
C PRO A 46 -1.23 12.17 -6.24
N THR A 47 -1.58 11.92 -4.98
CA THR A 47 -1.46 12.83 -3.84
C THR A 47 -0.09 12.79 -3.15
N ASN A 48 0.69 11.72 -3.35
CA ASN A 48 2.02 11.46 -2.77
C ASN A 48 3.13 11.33 -3.81
N SER A 49 2.79 11.15 -5.08
CA SER A 49 3.74 11.37 -6.17
C SER A 49 4.17 12.84 -6.14
N SER A 50 5.47 13.09 -6.26
CA SER A 50 6.13 14.40 -6.31
C SER A 50 5.63 15.28 -7.46
N ARG A 51 4.34 15.58 -7.50
CA ARG A 51 3.76 16.68 -8.25
C ARG A 51 4.00 17.92 -7.41
N PRO A 52 4.81 18.88 -7.89
CA PRO A 52 4.93 20.14 -7.20
C PRO A 52 3.52 20.76 -7.08
N PRO A 53 3.22 21.45 -5.97
CA PRO A 53 1.90 22.06 -5.73
C PRO A 53 1.48 23.08 -6.81
N SER A 54 2.37 23.44 -7.74
CA SER A 54 2.10 24.27 -8.92
C SER A 54 1.40 23.52 -10.07
N SER A 55 1.32 22.19 -10.05
CA SER A 55 0.63 21.39 -11.07
C SER A 55 -0.83 21.05 -10.74
N ARG A 56 -1.35 21.51 -9.59
CA ARG A 56 -2.77 21.37 -9.25
C ARG A 56 -3.59 22.45 -9.96
N ALA A 57 -4.69 22.05 -10.57
CA ALA A 57 -5.57 22.98 -11.24
C ALA A 57 -6.28 23.90 -10.21
N PRO A 58 -6.62 25.16 -10.54
CA PRO A 58 -7.16 26.13 -9.57
C PRO A 58 -8.40 25.66 -8.80
N TRP A 59 -9.23 24.79 -9.40
CA TRP A 59 -10.46 24.26 -8.81
C TRP A 59 -10.24 23.09 -7.83
N GLU A 60 -9.06 22.47 -7.81
CA GLU A 60 -8.70 21.41 -6.84
C GLU A 60 -8.44 21.97 -5.42
N ARG A 61 -8.41 23.29 -5.25
CA ARG A 61 -8.27 23.95 -3.93
C ARG A 61 -9.57 23.98 -3.11
N GLY A 62 -10.68 23.47 -3.66
CA GLY A 62 -12.03 23.72 -3.17
C GLY A 62 -12.59 22.81 -2.08
N ASP A 63 -11.86 21.79 -1.59
CA ASP A 63 -12.47 20.78 -0.71
C ASP A 63 -11.84 20.69 0.70
N ARG A 64 -11.45 21.84 1.26
CA ARG A 64 -11.15 21.99 2.71
C ARG A 64 -11.89 23.18 3.35
N GLY A 65 -12.98 23.64 2.74
CA GLY A 65 -13.74 24.82 3.19
C GLY A 65 -15.09 24.55 3.86
N THR A 66 -15.70 23.37 3.69
CA THR A 66 -17.14 23.22 3.99
C THR A 66 -17.46 22.18 5.08
N GLN A 67 -16.46 21.77 5.86
CA GLN A 67 -16.68 20.91 7.04
C GLN A 67 -16.20 21.57 8.32
N ARG A 68 -16.80 22.72 8.66
CA ARG A 68 -17.02 23.21 10.02
C ARG A 68 -17.90 24.45 9.93
N MET A 69 -18.81 24.59 10.88
CA MET A 69 -19.81 25.68 11.04
C MET A 69 -21.20 25.37 10.45
N MET A 70 -21.71 24.16 10.70
CA MET A 70 -23.15 23.99 10.91
C MET A 70 -23.35 23.26 12.24
N THR A 71 -23.05 23.96 13.32
CA THR A 71 -23.51 23.62 14.66
C THR A 71 -23.84 24.95 15.31
N GLY A 72 -25.13 25.17 15.51
CA GLY A 72 -25.67 26.48 15.83
C GLY A 72 -25.24 27.02 17.18
N TYR A 73 -25.43 28.32 17.36
CA TYR A 73 -25.91 28.90 18.61
C TYR A 73 -26.51 30.28 18.31
N ARG A 74 -27.75 30.42 18.79
CA ARG A 74 -28.57 31.61 18.99
C ARG A 74 -29.41 32.11 17.80
#